data_AF-A0A930MSX9-F1
#
_entry.id   AF-A0A930MSX9-F1
#
_cell.length_a   1.000
_cell.length_b   1.000
_cell.length_c   1.000
_cell.angle_alpha   90.00
_cell.angle_beta   90.00
_cell.angle_gamma   90.00
#
_symmetry.space_group_name_H-M   'P 1'
#
loop_
_entity.id
_entity.type
_entity.pdbx_description
1 polymer ?
#
loop_
_entity_poly.entity_id
_entity_poly.type
_entity_poly.pdbx_seq_one_letter_code
_entity_poly.pdbx_strand_id
1 'polypeptide(L)'
;MNSKKYRRLALAVTLGIGVSASALPQGPAAAPMDHESAATAAEMAGTEAPVLSNTPNATPEEAPVQQGPALTDKTPPSSAEARATAWASTRPSEDAVAQGLAAEVGKTVVEINFAGASETTEKAAHEAIAMHVGDALAEDVLVKDRDAIYATGYFYDLYPVFEEVPEGVVLTYHVLENPVLKEVRIEGNTVEKTKDLMDLVTVQKGQLLNGRTLQENVQAIQEKYRADGYILAKITDLNIAQDGT
;
A
#
# COMPACT_ATOMS: atom_id res chain seq x y z
N MET A 1 -23.33 12.44 29.22
CA MET A 1 -23.14 11.62 28.01
C MET A 1 -21.64 11.50 27.80
N ASN A 2 -20.99 10.39 28.15
CA ASN A 2 -20.96 9.09 27.44
C ASN A 2 -20.15 9.12 26.12
N SER A 3 -18.85 9.43 26.22
CA SER A 3 -17.88 9.22 25.14
C SER A 3 -17.38 7.76 25.19
N LYS A 4 -17.65 6.98 24.13
CA LYS A 4 -17.19 5.60 24.01
C LYS A 4 -15.84 5.54 23.30
N LYS A 5 -14.83 5.03 24.02
CA LYS A 5 -13.48 4.79 23.49
C LYS A 5 -13.49 3.67 22.45
N TYR A 6 -13.23 3.98 21.19
CA TYR A 6 -12.98 2.96 20.16
C TYR A 6 -11.56 2.39 20.30
N ARG A 7 -11.44 1.26 21.01
CA ARG A 7 -10.25 0.42 20.97
C ARG A 7 -10.18 -0.25 19.60
N ARG A 8 -9.09 0.00 18.84
CA ARG A 8 -8.76 -0.81 17.67
C ARG A 8 -8.51 -2.26 18.13
N LEU A 9 -9.22 -3.22 17.55
CA LEU A 9 -9.03 -4.65 17.77
C LEU A 9 -8.50 -5.26 16.48
N ALA A 10 -7.49 -6.14 16.60
CA ALA A 10 -6.87 -6.79 15.46
C ALA A 10 -7.76 -7.90 14.89
N LEU A 11 -7.80 -8.04 13.57
CA LEU A 11 -8.40 -9.19 12.91
C LEU A 11 -7.34 -10.29 12.75
N ALA A 12 -7.34 -11.27 13.65
CA ALA A 12 -6.48 -12.45 13.54
C ALA A 12 -7.17 -13.50 12.64
N VAL A 13 -6.63 -13.72 11.44
CA VAL A 13 -7.11 -14.78 10.53
C VAL A 13 -6.64 -16.13 11.05
N THR A 14 -7.56 -16.89 11.64
CA THR A 14 -7.33 -18.28 12.09
C THR A 14 -7.96 -19.24 11.10
N LEU A 15 -7.14 -19.96 10.33
CA LEU A 15 -7.62 -21.00 9.42
C LEU A 15 -7.97 -22.26 10.24
N GLY A 16 -9.26 -22.50 10.46
CA GLY A 16 -9.74 -23.69 11.14
C GLY A 16 -9.87 -24.87 10.18
N ILE A 17 -9.06 -25.91 10.36
CA ILE A 17 -9.28 -27.24 9.75
C ILE A 17 -9.35 -28.29 10.86
N GLY A 18 -10.51 -28.93 10.97
CA GLY A 18 -10.67 -30.25 11.56
C GLY A 18 -11.50 -31.11 10.59
N VAL A 19 -11.80 -32.37 10.84
CA VAL A 19 -11.53 -33.23 12.01
C VAL A 19 -11.39 -34.66 11.49
N SER A 20 -10.46 -35.46 12.02
CA SER A 20 -10.66 -36.89 12.33
C SER A 20 -9.43 -37.50 13.01
N ALA A 21 -9.67 -38.28 14.06
CA ALA A 21 -8.67 -39.12 14.72
C ALA A 21 -9.09 -40.59 14.64
N SER A 22 -8.13 -41.51 14.57
CA SER A 22 -8.34 -42.95 14.74
C SER A 22 -7.05 -43.61 15.23
N ALA A 23 -7.19 -44.69 15.99
CA ALA A 23 -6.21 -45.07 17.00
C ALA A 23 -5.06 -46.00 16.51
N LEU A 24 -3.97 -45.93 17.27
CA LEU A 24 -2.99 -47.01 17.53
C LEU A 24 -3.69 -48.33 17.95
N PRO A 25 -3.10 -49.54 17.78
CA PRO A 25 -1.86 -49.87 18.51
C PRO A 25 -0.90 -50.99 17.98
N GLN A 26 0.19 -51.16 18.75
CA GLN A 26 1.13 -52.31 18.85
C GLN A 26 2.35 -52.38 17.88
N GLY A 27 3.51 -52.69 18.47
CA GLY A 27 4.75 -53.16 17.82
C GLY A 27 4.99 -54.66 18.16
N PRO A 28 6.23 -55.18 18.36
CA PRO A 28 7.52 -54.50 18.56
C PRO A 28 8.71 -55.11 17.75
N ALA A 29 9.95 -54.87 18.22
CA ALA A 29 11.26 -55.41 17.77
C ALA A 29 11.86 -54.82 16.47
N ALA A 30 13.18 -54.63 16.32
CA ALA A 30 14.32 -54.84 17.23
C ALA A 30 15.46 -53.81 16.98
N ALA A 31 16.46 -53.78 17.86
CA ALA A 31 17.67 -52.92 17.84
C ALA A 31 18.94 -53.83 17.81
N PRO A 32 20.21 -53.36 18.01
CA PRO A 32 20.73 -52.00 18.20
C PRO A 32 22.00 -51.67 17.37
N MET A 33 22.49 -50.43 17.53
CA MET A 33 23.90 -50.05 17.79
C MET A 33 24.02 -48.52 17.67
N ASP A 34 24.79 -47.75 18.42
CA ASP A 34 25.39 -47.81 19.77
C ASP A 34 26.39 -46.64 19.78
N HIS A 35 26.28 -45.68 20.71
CA HIS A 35 27.41 -45.02 21.36
C HIS A 35 26.94 -44.12 22.52
N GLU A 36 27.75 -44.07 23.59
CA GLU A 36 27.32 -43.69 24.95
C GLU A 36 28.26 -42.65 25.58
N SER A 37 27.69 -41.70 26.34
CA SER A 37 28.25 -40.96 27.51
C SER A 37 27.30 -39.78 27.82
N ALA A 38 26.40 -39.86 28.80
CA ALA A 38 26.63 -39.54 30.22
C ALA A 38 27.08 -38.06 30.44
N ALA A 39 26.26 -37.15 31.01
CA ALA A 39 25.81 -37.02 32.43
C ALA A 39 26.90 -36.36 33.34
N THR A 40 26.63 -35.52 34.35
CA THR A 40 25.35 -35.08 34.99
C THR A 40 25.47 -33.68 35.65
N ALA A 41 24.32 -33.16 36.10
CA ALA A 41 24.05 -31.84 36.71
C ALA A 41 24.64 -31.53 38.12
N ALA A 42 24.40 -30.27 38.56
CA ALA A 42 24.23 -29.77 39.95
C ALA A 42 25.49 -29.61 40.87
N GLU A 43 25.56 -28.74 41.90
CA GLU A 43 24.80 -27.51 42.28
C GLU A 43 25.45 -26.78 43.52
N MET A 44 25.19 -25.46 43.70
CA MET A 44 25.21 -24.61 44.94
C MET A 44 26.49 -24.12 45.69
N ALA A 45 26.55 -22.77 45.82
CA ALA A 45 26.74 -21.94 47.03
C ALA A 45 28.12 -21.61 47.68
N GLY A 46 28.21 -20.41 48.28
CA GLY A 46 29.33 -19.89 49.11
C GLY A 46 30.04 -18.65 48.53
N THR A 47 29.45 -17.45 48.47
CA THR A 47 29.32 -16.45 49.56
C THR A 47 30.65 -15.78 49.98
N GLU A 48 30.81 -14.47 49.69
CA GLU A 48 31.24 -13.43 50.66
C GLU A 48 31.14 -11.99 50.10
N ALA A 49 30.78 -11.02 50.96
CA ALA A 49 30.77 -9.58 50.65
C ALA A 49 30.63 -8.71 51.93
N PRO A 50 31.36 -7.57 52.00
CA PRO A 50 30.90 -6.35 52.69
C PRO A 50 30.97 -5.12 51.76
N VAL A 51 30.05 -4.14 51.71
CA VAL A 51 29.37 -3.28 52.72
C VAL A 51 30.33 -2.34 53.50
N LEU A 52 30.17 -1.01 53.58
CA LEU A 52 29.44 0.02 52.80
C LEU A 52 30.44 1.20 52.54
N SER A 53 30.16 2.51 52.37
CA SER A 53 28.97 3.40 52.25
C SER A 53 29.41 4.80 51.79
N ASN A 54 28.64 5.49 50.93
CA ASN A 54 28.10 6.84 51.19
C ASN A 54 27.44 7.52 49.97
N THR A 55 26.28 8.14 50.19
CA THR A 55 25.66 9.14 49.30
C THR A 55 24.76 10.06 50.14
N PRO A 56 24.82 11.38 49.91
CA PRO A 56 23.58 12.17 49.77
C PRO A 56 23.68 13.09 48.54
N ASN A 57 22.83 12.95 47.52
CA ASN A 57 21.42 13.36 47.47
C ASN A 57 21.21 14.90 47.38
N ALA A 58 20.95 15.41 46.17
CA ALA A 58 20.32 16.70 45.93
C ALA A 58 19.65 16.73 44.53
N THR A 59 18.36 17.09 44.49
CA THR A 59 17.46 17.36 43.35
C THR A 59 16.17 17.93 44.00
N PRO A 60 15.44 18.94 43.46
CA PRO A 60 15.43 19.51 42.10
C PRO A 60 15.80 21.01 42.04
N GLU A 61 15.66 21.65 40.87
CA GLU A 61 14.66 22.73 40.60
C GLU A 61 14.61 23.03 39.07
N GLU A 62 13.82 24.02 38.64
CA GLU A 62 13.31 24.19 37.26
C GLU A 62 14.18 25.02 36.28
N ALA A 63 13.99 24.71 34.99
CA ALA A 63 13.86 25.56 33.79
C ALA A 63 14.42 27.02 33.79
N PRO A 64 15.02 27.48 32.66
CA PRO A 64 14.15 27.85 31.53
C PRO A 64 14.65 27.44 30.13
N VAL A 65 13.73 27.54 29.17
CA VAL A 65 13.94 27.29 27.73
C VAL A 65 14.85 28.31 27.04
N GLN A 66 15.57 27.87 26.00
CA GLN A 66 15.89 28.70 24.85
C GLN A 66 15.56 27.95 23.56
N GLN A 67 14.89 28.65 22.64
CA GLN A 67 14.42 28.07 21.38
C GLN A 67 15.53 28.17 20.32
N GLY A 68 16.06 27.02 19.89
CA GLY A 68 16.68 26.94 18.57
C GLY A 68 15.62 27.27 17.50
N PRO A 69 15.98 27.93 16.39
CA PRO A 69 15.00 28.28 15.36
C PRO A 69 14.37 27.00 14.80
N ALA A 70 13.04 26.99 14.74
CA ALA A 70 12.33 25.93 14.05
C ALA A 70 12.78 25.94 12.58
N LEU A 71 13.32 24.81 12.10
CA LEU A 71 13.39 24.52 10.69
C LEU A 71 11.95 24.31 10.22
N THR A 72 11.27 25.41 9.90
CA THR A 72 10.09 25.35 9.05
C THR A 72 10.60 24.94 7.68
N ASP A 73 10.42 23.67 7.32
CA ASP A 73 10.64 23.22 5.94
C ASP A 73 9.65 23.96 5.02
N LYS A 74 10.11 25.11 4.52
CA LYS A 74 9.49 25.86 3.44
C LYS A 74 9.99 25.35 2.10
N THR A 75 10.06 24.03 1.97
CA THR A 75 9.94 23.37 0.67
C THR A 75 8.59 23.81 0.10
N PRO A 76 8.55 24.52 -1.04
CA PRO A 76 7.28 24.85 -1.68
C PRO A 76 6.60 23.53 -2.04
N PRO A 77 5.28 23.37 -1.84
CA PRO A 77 4.59 22.14 -2.16
C PRO A 77 4.82 21.82 -3.63
N SER A 78 5.30 20.60 -3.89
CA SER A 78 5.55 20.12 -5.25
C SER A 78 4.25 20.11 -6.06
N SER A 79 4.36 20.13 -7.39
CA SER A 79 3.20 20.15 -8.27
C SER A 79 2.28 18.92 -8.10
N ALA A 80 2.79 17.78 -7.62
CA ALA A 80 1.94 16.63 -7.27
C ALA A 80 1.30 16.76 -5.87
N GLU A 81 1.95 17.37 -4.87
CA GLU A 81 1.32 17.70 -3.57
C GLU A 81 0.13 18.64 -3.77
N ALA A 82 0.32 19.70 -4.58
CA ALA A 82 -0.73 20.65 -4.91
C ALA A 82 -1.90 19.95 -5.64
N ARG A 83 -1.61 19.09 -6.63
CA ARG A 83 -2.62 18.27 -7.32
C ARG A 83 -3.38 17.35 -6.36
N ALA A 84 -2.67 16.53 -5.57
CA ALA A 84 -3.29 15.57 -4.66
C ALA A 84 -4.11 16.24 -3.55
N THR A 85 -3.65 17.39 -3.02
CA THR A 85 -4.37 18.14 -1.98
C THR A 85 -5.61 18.83 -2.55
N ALA A 86 -5.53 19.43 -3.74
CA ALA A 86 -6.68 20.00 -4.43
C ALA A 86 -7.71 18.91 -4.80
N TRP A 87 -7.23 17.76 -5.27
CA TRP A 87 -8.05 16.59 -5.58
C TRP A 87 -8.79 16.07 -4.34
N ALA A 88 -8.09 15.84 -3.23
CA ALA A 88 -8.71 15.44 -1.97
C ALA A 88 -9.69 16.49 -1.39
N SER A 89 -9.68 17.72 -1.90
CA SER A 89 -10.61 18.79 -1.54
C SER A 89 -11.82 18.92 -2.49
N THR A 90 -11.74 18.33 -3.69
CA THR A 90 -12.79 18.36 -4.73
C THR A 90 -13.52 17.03 -4.89
N ARG A 91 -12.86 15.91 -4.54
CA ARG A 91 -13.40 14.56 -4.56
C ARG A 91 -14.59 14.41 -3.59
N PRO A 92 -15.77 13.95 -4.04
CA PRO A 92 -16.87 13.60 -3.15
C PRO A 92 -16.55 12.37 -2.27
N SER A 93 -17.28 12.20 -1.17
CA SER A 93 -17.22 10.96 -0.38
C SER A 93 -17.84 9.80 -1.15
N GLU A 94 -17.37 8.57 -0.90
CA GLU A 94 -17.96 7.36 -1.49
C GLU A 94 -19.48 7.27 -1.22
N ASP A 95 -19.94 7.68 -0.03
CA ASP A 95 -21.37 7.75 0.30
C ASP A 95 -22.16 8.70 -0.62
N ALA A 96 -21.54 9.81 -1.05
CA ALA A 96 -22.17 10.77 -1.96
C ALA A 96 -22.14 10.29 -3.41
N VAL A 97 -21.07 9.61 -3.83
CA VAL A 97 -20.99 8.92 -5.13
C VAL A 97 -22.07 7.83 -5.22
N ALA A 98 -22.23 7.02 -4.16
CA ALA A 98 -23.25 5.98 -4.09
C ALA A 98 -24.68 6.54 -4.09
N GLN A 99 -24.92 7.69 -3.43
CA GLN A 99 -26.21 8.39 -3.50
C GLN A 99 -26.51 8.97 -4.88
N GLY A 100 -25.51 9.57 -5.54
CA GLY A 100 -25.64 10.06 -6.92
C GLY A 100 -25.95 8.91 -7.88
N LEU A 101 -25.22 7.81 -7.80
CA LEU A 101 -25.50 6.60 -8.56
C LEU A 101 -26.92 6.07 -8.31
N ALA A 102 -27.33 5.95 -7.04
CA ALA A 102 -28.64 5.39 -6.68
C ALA A 102 -29.84 6.24 -7.15
N ALA A 103 -29.65 7.52 -7.49
CA ALA A 103 -30.68 8.35 -8.13
C ALA A 103 -30.81 8.06 -9.64
N GLU A 104 -29.73 7.61 -10.28
CA GLU A 104 -29.59 7.49 -11.73
C GLU A 104 -29.57 6.03 -12.24
N VAL A 105 -29.44 5.03 -11.35
CA VAL A 105 -29.46 3.59 -11.70
C VAL A 105 -30.71 3.25 -12.53
N GLY A 106 -30.48 2.57 -13.66
CA GLY A 106 -31.52 2.15 -14.59
C GLY A 106 -31.93 3.21 -15.62
N LYS A 107 -31.45 4.45 -15.54
CA LYS A 107 -31.56 5.43 -16.63
C LYS A 107 -30.56 5.09 -17.74
N THR A 108 -30.85 5.50 -18.97
CA THR A 108 -29.96 5.30 -20.13
C THR A 108 -28.79 6.27 -20.06
N VAL A 109 -27.57 5.77 -20.20
CA VAL A 109 -26.36 6.59 -20.33
C VAL A 109 -26.33 7.20 -21.73
N VAL A 110 -26.35 8.53 -21.83
CA VAL A 110 -26.37 9.24 -23.13
C VAL A 110 -25.01 9.75 -23.57
N GLU A 111 -24.09 9.95 -22.63
CA GLU A 111 -22.74 10.45 -22.88
C GLU A 111 -21.79 9.95 -21.79
N ILE A 112 -20.54 9.65 -22.14
CA ILE A 112 -19.48 9.23 -21.20
C ILE A 112 -18.25 10.09 -21.45
N ASN A 113 -17.80 10.83 -20.43
CA ASN A 113 -16.71 11.81 -20.51
C ASN A 113 -15.60 11.55 -19.47
N PHE A 114 -14.36 11.97 -19.75
CA PHE A 114 -13.22 11.85 -18.84
C PHE A 114 -12.62 13.20 -18.44
N ALA A 115 -13.07 13.76 -17.32
CA ALA A 115 -12.59 15.03 -16.82
C ALA A 115 -11.25 14.90 -16.08
N GLY A 116 -10.18 15.50 -16.63
CA GLY A 116 -8.83 15.49 -16.05
C GLY A 116 -7.85 14.51 -16.70
N ALA A 117 -8.28 13.79 -17.74
CA ALA A 117 -7.42 12.99 -18.59
C ALA A 117 -6.65 13.86 -19.62
N SER A 118 -5.64 13.27 -20.24
CA SER A 118 -5.05 13.74 -21.50
C SER A 118 -5.54 12.84 -22.65
N GLU A 119 -5.52 13.34 -23.90
CA GLU A 119 -6.02 12.62 -25.09
C GLU A 119 -5.57 11.14 -25.19
N THR A 120 -4.35 10.83 -24.75
CA THR A 120 -3.81 9.46 -24.76
C THR A 120 -4.39 8.58 -23.63
N THR A 121 -4.61 9.14 -22.44
CA THR A 121 -5.15 8.39 -21.28
C THR A 121 -6.67 8.31 -21.32
N GLU A 122 -7.34 9.35 -21.82
CA GLU A 122 -8.78 9.38 -22.14
C GLU A 122 -9.13 8.26 -23.11
N LYS A 123 -8.41 8.18 -24.24
CA LYS A 123 -8.55 7.08 -25.20
C LYS A 123 -8.33 5.70 -24.54
N ALA A 124 -7.30 5.56 -23.70
CA ALA A 124 -7.02 4.31 -22.98
C ALA A 124 -8.09 3.95 -21.92
N ALA A 125 -8.81 4.95 -21.38
CA ALA A 125 -9.91 4.75 -20.45
C ALA A 125 -11.20 4.34 -21.19
N HIS A 126 -11.53 5.02 -22.31
CA HIS A 126 -12.61 4.60 -23.22
C HIS A 126 -12.39 3.18 -23.77
N GLU A 127 -11.16 2.77 -24.04
CA GLU A 127 -10.82 1.40 -24.48
C GLU A 127 -10.83 0.36 -23.34
N ALA A 128 -10.99 0.78 -22.08
CA ALA A 128 -10.98 -0.10 -20.91
C ALA A 128 -12.36 -0.34 -20.28
N ILE A 129 -13.30 0.60 -20.42
CA ILE A 129 -14.67 0.47 -19.88
C ILE A 129 -15.54 -0.49 -20.70
N ALA A 130 -16.53 -1.11 -20.05
CA ALA A 130 -17.50 -1.99 -20.67
C ALA A 130 -18.87 -1.32 -20.92
N MET A 131 -19.19 -0.23 -20.22
CA MET A 131 -20.41 0.55 -20.44
C MET A 131 -20.29 1.47 -21.67
N HIS A 132 -21.34 1.50 -22.48
CA HIS A 132 -21.43 2.29 -23.71
C HIS A 132 -22.61 3.27 -23.65
N VAL A 133 -22.57 4.29 -24.51
CA VAL A 133 -23.73 5.16 -24.75
C VAL A 133 -24.89 4.32 -25.30
N GLY A 134 -26.04 4.42 -24.64
CA GLY A 134 -27.23 3.61 -24.89
C GLY A 134 -27.47 2.47 -23.89
N ASP A 135 -26.49 2.13 -23.05
CA ASP A 135 -26.67 1.16 -21.96
C ASP A 135 -27.46 1.75 -20.79
N ALA A 136 -28.08 0.90 -19.97
CA ALA A 136 -28.69 1.31 -18.71
C ALA A 136 -27.62 1.38 -17.59
N LEU A 137 -27.56 2.49 -16.86
CA LEU A 137 -26.59 2.69 -15.80
C LEU A 137 -26.75 1.65 -14.68
N ALA A 138 -25.72 0.84 -14.46
CA ALA A 138 -25.72 -0.26 -13.50
C ALA A 138 -24.49 -0.21 -12.59
N GLU A 139 -24.69 -0.39 -11.28
CA GLU A 139 -23.65 -0.31 -10.26
C GLU A 139 -22.53 -1.36 -10.47
N ASP A 140 -22.89 -2.59 -10.82
CA ASP A 140 -21.92 -3.66 -11.02
C ASP A 140 -21.10 -3.49 -12.31
N VAL A 141 -21.58 -2.73 -13.29
CA VAL A 141 -20.82 -2.33 -14.47
C VAL A 141 -19.91 -1.15 -14.13
N LEU A 142 -20.44 -0.11 -13.49
CA LEU A 142 -19.66 1.06 -13.04
C LEU A 142 -18.46 0.67 -12.17
N VAL A 143 -18.60 -0.31 -11.27
CA VAL A 143 -17.49 -0.82 -10.45
C VAL A 143 -16.43 -1.51 -11.31
N LYS A 144 -16.83 -2.38 -12.26
CA LYS A 144 -15.89 -3.02 -13.19
C LYS A 144 -15.16 -1.99 -14.05
N ASP A 145 -15.86 -0.97 -14.49
CA ASP A 145 -15.32 0.10 -15.35
C ASP A 145 -14.30 0.95 -14.58
N ARG A 146 -14.61 1.37 -13.35
CA ARG A 146 -13.64 2.00 -12.45
C ARG A 146 -12.40 1.12 -12.27
N ASP A 147 -12.60 -0.15 -11.96
CA ASP A 147 -11.51 -1.08 -11.68
C ASP A 147 -10.68 -1.37 -12.97
N ALA A 148 -11.29 -1.33 -14.16
CA ALA A 148 -10.63 -1.40 -15.45
C ALA A 148 -9.85 -0.13 -15.81
N ILE A 149 -10.40 1.06 -15.53
CA ILE A 149 -9.70 2.35 -15.67
C ILE A 149 -8.45 2.35 -14.78
N TYR A 150 -8.55 1.91 -13.52
CA TYR A 150 -7.37 1.71 -12.66
C TYR A 150 -6.40 0.68 -13.24
N ALA A 151 -6.91 -0.44 -13.78
CA ALA A 151 -6.08 -1.48 -14.37
C ALA A 151 -5.26 -1.01 -15.58
N THR A 152 -5.61 0.10 -16.25
CA THR A 152 -4.76 0.75 -17.27
C THR A 152 -3.40 1.15 -16.71
N GLY A 153 -3.34 1.50 -15.41
CA GLY A 153 -2.15 1.95 -14.71
C GLY A 153 -1.81 3.43 -14.88
N TYR A 154 -2.60 4.24 -15.60
CA TYR A 154 -2.30 5.67 -15.82
C TYR A 154 -2.87 6.62 -14.76
N PHE A 155 -3.84 6.18 -13.97
CA PHE A 155 -4.58 7.01 -13.03
C PHE A 155 -4.27 6.65 -11.57
N TYR A 156 -4.14 7.67 -10.74
CA TYR A 156 -3.89 7.56 -9.30
C TYR A 156 -5.19 7.37 -8.51
N ASP A 157 -6.23 8.11 -8.89
CA ASP A 157 -7.56 8.09 -8.27
C ASP A 157 -8.61 8.56 -9.28
N LEU A 158 -9.88 8.17 -9.10
CA LEU A 158 -11.00 8.60 -9.93
C LEU A 158 -12.32 8.54 -9.17
N TYR A 159 -13.29 9.35 -9.59
CA TYR A 159 -14.67 9.27 -9.14
C TYR A 159 -15.65 9.59 -10.28
N PRO A 160 -16.76 8.85 -10.42
CA PRO A 160 -17.82 9.21 -11.34
C PRO A 160 -18.71 10.33 -10.77
N VAL A 161 -19.19 11.18 -11.66
CA VAL A 161 -20.24 12.18 -11.43
C VAL A 161 -21.34 11.92 -12.47
N PHE A 162 -22.59 12.10 -12.05
CA PHE A 162 -23.78 11.83 -12.86
C PHE A 162 -24.58 13.13 -13.01
N GLU A 163 -24.98 13.47 -14.22
CA GLU A 163 -25.84 14.63 -14.52
C GLU A 163 -27.10 14.17 -15.26
N GLU A 164 -28.27 14.39 -14.66
CA GLU A 164 -29.57 14.06 -15.26
C GLU A 164 -29.90 15.04 -16.38
N VAL A 165 -30.23 14.52 -17.55
CA VAL A 165 -30.66 15.29 -18.73
C VAL A 165 -31.98 14.72 -19.27
N PRO A 166 -32.79 15.47 -20.04
CA PRO A 166 -34.09 14.99 -20.53
C PRO A 166 -34.04 13.66 -21.32
N GLU A 167 -32.88 13.37 -21.93
CA GLU A 167 -32.60 12.18 -22.72
C GLU A 167 -32.10 10.97 -21.88
N GLY A 168 -31.66 11.16 -20.64
CA GLY A 168 -31.05 10.12 -19.80
C GLY A 168 -30.07 10.67 -18.76
N VAL A 169 -28.89 10.03 -18.63
CA VAL A 169 -27.82 10.47 -17.71
C VAL A 169 -26.49 10.64 -18.44
N VAL A 170 -25.83 11.77 -18.22
CA VAL A 170 -24.43 12.02 -18.61
C VAL A 170 -23.52 11.52 -17.51
N LEU A 171 -22.56 10.66 -17.86
CA LEU A 171 -21.57 10.11 -16.92
C LEU A 171 -20.21 10.76 -17.16
N THR A 172 -19.72 11.50 -16.17
CA THR A 172 -18.36 12.06 -16.20
C THR A 172 -17.47 11.35 -15.18
N TYR A 173 -16.51 10.58 -15.66
CA TYR A 173 -15.41 10.10 -14.82
C TYR A 173 -14.42 11.24 -14.60
N HIS A 174 -14.42 11.81 -13.41
CA HIS A 174 -13.30 12.65 -12.99
C HIS A 174 -12.11 11.74 -12.68
N VAL A 175 -10.97 11.98 -13.31
CA VAL A 175 -9.75 11.19 -13.14
C VAL A 175 -8.57 12.08 -12.73
N LEU A 176 -7.73 11.57 -11.84
CA LEU A 176 -6.42 12.13 -11.53
C LEU A 176 -5.34 11.25 -12.16
N GLU A 177 -4.75 11.72 -13.25
CA GLU A 177 -3.55 11.08 -13.82
C GLU A 177 -2.40 11.01 -12.80
N ASN A 178 -1.56 9.98 -12.97
CA ASN A 178 -0.27 9.85 -12.30
C ASN A 178 0.67 11.05 -12.60
N PRO A 179 1.75 11.23 -11.82
CA PRO A 179 2.78 12.21 -12.16
C PRO A 179 3.59 11.81 -13.41
N VAL A 180 4.22 12.81 -14.04
CA VAL A 180 5.30 12.57 -15.01
C VAL A 180 6.56 12.18 -14.24
N LEU A 181 7.18 11.07 -14.62
CA LEU A 181 8.34 10.50 -13.94
C LEU A 181 9.59 11.39 -14.16
N LYS A 182 10.15 11.96 -13.10
CA LYS A 182 11.36 12.79 -13.15
C LYS A 182 12.63 12.00 -12.88
N GLU A 183 12.64 11.06 -11.96
CA GLU A 183 13.75 10.11 -11.78
C GLU A 183 13.20 8.79 -11.23
N VAL A 184 14.05 7.78 -11.12
CA VAL A 184 13.78 6.59 -10.32
C VAL A 184 15.04 6.35 -9.52
N ARG A 185 14.88 5.99 -8.24
CA ARG A 185 16.01 5.64 -7.38
C ARG A 185 15.80 4.30 -6.70
N ILE A 186 16.87 3.53 -6.61
CA ILE A 186 16.93 2.29 -5.83
C ILE A 186 17.95 2.54 -4.72
N GLU A 187 17.47 2.51 -3.47
CA GLU A 187 18.28 2.64 -2.26
C GLU A 187 18.17 1.36 -1.41
N GLY A 188 19.08 1.17 -0.45
CA GLY A 188 19.06 0.00 0.45
C GLY A 188 19.56 -1.33 -0.14
N ASN A 189 19.88 -1.39 -1.44
CA ASN A 189 20.50 -2.56 -2.06
C ASN A 189 21.96 -2.75 -1.58
N THR A 190 22.29 -3.96 -1.14
CA THR A 190 23.61 -4.29 -0.55
C THR A 190 24.39 -5.39 -1.29
N VAL A 191 23.67 -6.34 -1.91
CA VAL A 191 24.27 -7.43 -2.70
C VAL A 191 24.38 -7.01 -4.17
N GLU A 192 23.22 -6.75 -4.79
CA GLU A 192 23.14 -6.30 -6.18
C GLU A 192 23.53 -4.83 -6.33
N LYS A 193 24.22 -4.50 -7.43
CA LYS A 193 24.58 -3.12 -7.73
C LYS A 193 23.36 -2.36 -8.23
N THR A 194 23.26 -1.09 -7.85
CA THR A 194 22.16 -0.21 -8.27
C THR A 194 22.01 -0.16 -9.79
N LYS A 195 23.11 -0.14 -10.56
CA LYS A 195 23.06 -0.24 -12.04
C LYS A 195 22.43 -1.54 -12.52
N ASP A 196 22.86 -2.68 -11.98
CA ASP A 196 22.48 -4.00 -12.47
C ASP A 196 20.97 -4.27 -12.17
N LEU A 197 20.41 -3.57 -11.17
CA LEU A 197 18.96 -3.47 -10.93
C LEU A 197 18.28 -2.41 -11.82
N MET A 198 18.95 -1.29 -12.12
CA MET A 198 18.41 -0.22 -12.98
C MET A 198 18.20 -0.67 -14.42
N ASP A 199 19.02 -1.59 -14.91
CA ASP A 199 18.88 -2.19 -16.23
C ASP A 199 17.60 -3.07 -16.36
N LEU A 200 16.91 -3.35 -15.24
CA LEU A 200 15.57 -3.98 -15.21
C LEU A 200 14.41 -2.96 -15.18
N VAL A 201 14.68 -1.65 -15.06
CA VAL A 201 13.65 -0.62 -14.91
C VAL A 201 13.21 -0.11 -16.28
N THR A 202 12.01 -0.50 -16.70
CA THR A 202 11.43 -0.15 -18.01
C THR A 202 10.62 1.15 -18.05
N VAL A 203 10.26 1.73 -16.89
CA VAL A 203 9.55 3.03 -16.84
C VAL A 203 10.46 4.17 -17.27
N GLN A 204 9.94 5.10 -18.09
CA GLN A 204 10.75 6.10 -18.78
C GLN A 204 10.67 7.49 -18.13
N LYS A 205 11.83 8.07 -17.83
CA LYS A 205 11.96 9.46 -17.37
C LYS A 205 11.41 10.43 -18.43
N GLY A 206 10.61 11.39 -18.01
CA GLY A 206 9.93 12.35 -18.88
C GLY A 206 8.64 11.84 -19.51
N GLN A 207 8.14 10.67 -19.11
CA GLN A 207 6.84 10.13 -19.54
C GLN A 207 5.87 10.04 -18.36
N LEU A 208 4.57 9.92 -18.67
CA LEU A 208 3.54 9.68 -17.65
C LEU A 208 3.80 8.34 -16.97
N LEU A 209 3.83 8.31 -15.63
CA LEU A 209 4.11 7.09 -14.90
C LEU A 209 2.97 6.08 -15.06
N ASN A 210 3.26 4.90 -15.59
CA ASN A 210 2.33 3.78 -15.59
C ASN A 210 2.61 2.84 -14.39
N GLY A 211 1.63 2.72 -13.50
CA GLY A 211 1.72 1.91 -12.28
C GLY A 211 1.82 0.41 -12.54
N ARG A 212 1.28 -0.10 -13.66
CA ARG A 212 1.42 -1.51 -14.05
C ARG A 212 2.87 -1.80 -14.42
N THR A 213 3.46 -0.97 -15.27
CA THR A 213 4.88 -1.09 -15.66
C THR A 213 5.83 -0.89 -14.47
N LEU A 214 5.49 0.00 -13.53
CA LEU A 214 6.24 0.11 -12.27
C LEU A 214 6.16 -1.18 -11.44
N GLN A 215 4.97 -1.77 -11.30
CA GLN A 215 4.74 -3.03 -10.58
C GLN A 215 5.39 -4.23 -11.30
N GLU A 216 5.54 -4.20 -12.62
CA GLU A 216 6.31 -5.18 -13.41
C GLU A 216 7.82 -5.06 -13.10
N ASN A 217 8.37 -3.85 -13.06
CA ASN A 217 9.78 -3.61 -12.70
C ASN A 217 10.10 -4.03 -11.25
N VAL A 218 9.18 -3.73 -10.32
CA VAL A 218 9.24 -4.17 -8.91
C VAL A 218 9.30 -5.70 -8.80
N GLN A 219 8.55 -6.42 -9.63
CA GLN A 219 8.59 -7.88 -9.70
C GLN A 219 9.87 -8.39 -10.35
N ALA A 220 10.35 -7.78 -11.44
CA ALA A 220 11.60 -8.17 -12.10
C ALA A 220 12.82 -8.04 -11.15
N ILE A 221 12.88 -6.97 -10.37
CA ILE A 221 13.91 -6.77 -9.33
C ILE A 221 13.81 -7.87 -8.25
N GLN A 222 12.61 -8.15 -7.73
CA GLN A 222 12.42 -9.22 -6.73
C GLN A 222 12.76 -10.61 -7.28
N GLU A 223 12.43 -10.90 -8.54
CA GLU A 223 12.70 -12.19 -9.16
C GLU A 223 14.19 -12.38 -9.46
N LYS A 224 14.93 -11.32 -9.82
CA LYS A 224 16.40 -11.36 -9.85
C LYS A 224 16.96 -11.77 -8.49
N TYR A 225 16.59 -11.08 -7.41
CA TYR A 225 17.04 -11.44 -6.06
C TYR A 225 16.70 -12.90 -5.70
N ARG A 226 15.53 -13.42 -6.07
CA ARG A 226 15.15 -14.83 -5.85
C ARG A 226 16.02 -15.80 -6.64
N ALA A 227 16.29 -15.51 -7.92
CA ALA A 227 17.13 -16.32 -8.79
C ALA A 227 18.59 -16.39 -8.26
N ASP A 228 19.08 -15.28 -7.71
CA ASP A 228 20.39 -15.20 -7.04
C ASP A 228 20.39 -15.81 -5.61
N GLY A 229 19.26 -16.39 -5.16
CA GLY A 229 19.12 -17.15 -3.91
C GLY A 229 18.52 -16.37 -2.72
N TYR A 230 18.29 -15.07 -2.86
CA TYR A 230 17.79 -14.18 -1.80
C TYR A 230 16.26 -14.18 -1.72
N ILE A 231 15.67 -15.34 -1.44
CA ILE A 231 14.22 -15.59 -1.44
C ILE A 231 13.43 -14.64 -0.51
N LEU A 232 14.06 -14.13 0.56
CA LEU A 232 13.46 -13.19 1.52
C LEU A 232 13.61 -11.70 1.12
N ALA A 233 14.22 -11.40 -0.02
CA ALA A 233 14.33 -10.03 -0.52
C ALA A 233 12.94 -9.46 -0.85
N LYS A 234 12.65 -8.28 -0.31
CA LYS A 234 11.40 -7.57 -0.55
C LYS A 234 11.68 -6.07 -0.63
N ILE A 235 11.10 -5.40 -1.61
CA ILE A 235 11.01 -3.94 -1.63
C ILE A 235 10.00 -3.54 -0.55
N THR A 236 10.47 -2.88 0.52
CA THR A 236 9.65 -2.50 1.68
C THR A 236 8.76 -1.32 1.37
N ASP A 237 9.31 -0.33 0.68
CA ASP A 237 8.72 0.98 0.45
C ASP A 237 8.80 1.32 -1.03
N LEU A 238 7.64 1.61 -1.64
CA LEU A 238 7.54 2.20 -2.97
C LEU A 238 7.05 3.64 -2.81
N ASN A 239 7.98 4.54 -2.46
CA ASN A 239 7.67 5.95 -2.42
C ASN A 239 7.77 6.52 -3.83
N ILE A 240 6.62 6.85 -4.45
CA ILE A 240 6.60 7.79 -5.57
C ILE A 240 6.71 9.17 -4.93
N ALA A 241 7.91 9.75 -4.91
CA ALA A 241 8.10 11.05 -4.29
C ALA A 241 7.22 12.08 -5.01
N GLN A 242 6.73 13.08 -4.29
CA GLN A 242 5.71 13.99 -4.83
C GLN A 242 6.28 15.01 -5.85
N ASP A 243 7.57 14.93 -6.16
CA ASP A 243 8.17 15.58 -7.32
C ASP A 243 8.36 14.62 -8.53
N GLY A 244 8.02 13.34 -8.40
CA GLY A 244 8.18 12.32 -9.44
C GLY A 244 9.54 11.61 -9.41
N THR A 245 10.21 11.52 -8.26
CA THR A 245 11.44 10.73 -8.04
C THR A 245 11.19 9.41 -7.31
#